data_AF-A0A378QJX0-F1
#
_entry.id   AF-A0A378QJX0-F1
#
_cell.length_a   1.000
_cell.length_b   1.000
_cell.length_c   1.000
_cell.angle_alpha   90.00
_cell.angle_beta   90.00
_cell.angle_gamma   90.00
#
_symmetry.space_group_name_H-M   'P 1'
#
loop_
_entity.id
_entity.type
_entity.pdbx_description
1 polymer ?
#
loop_
_entity_poly.entity_id
_entity_poly.type
_entity_poly.pdbx_seq_one_letter_code
_entity_poly.pdbx_strand_id
1 'polypeptide(L)'
;MKIKALSLLALTTFALSACVSTTGTNNATPNVYSTTQGGQTVNIDVSELGDLQGAFNNALSQAVGELKKPTILTNITNFTTERKTVQGKEYAMLYFHTADDKVYIGRANPADLTQEKIDRFKKVKGATVIGAIPAQGQPNHFVIRDIKDFVY
;
A
#
# COMPACT_ATOMS: atom_id res chain seq x y z
N MET A 1 -8.23 20.06 51.48
CA MET A 1 -6.88 20.00 52.10
C MET A 1 -5.97 19.22 51.17
N LYS A 2 -4.92 19.87 50.63
CA LYS A 2 -3.48 19.56 50.84
C LYS A 2 -3.05 18.20 50.23
N ILE A 3 -2.03 17.99 49.40
CA ILE A 3 -0.83 18.69 48.89
C ILE A 3 -0.38 17.82 47.68
N LYS A 4 -0.22 18.38 46.47
CA LYS A 4 1.04 18.60 45.71
C LYS A 4 2.05 17.45 45.60
N ALA A 5 2.35 17.07 44.35
CA ALA A 5 3.69 16.86 43.78
C ALA A 5 3.50 16.93 42.23
N LEU A 6 3.99 17.91 41.44
CA LEU A 6 5.40 18.24 41.14
C LEU A 6 6.14 16.95 40.74
N SER A 7 6.63 16.70 39.52
CA SER A 7 7.48 17.50 38.62
C SER A 7 7.65 16.66 37.34
N LEU A 8 7.51 17.23 36.13
CA LEU A 8 8.60 17.78 35.29
C LEU A 8 9.40 16.71 34.50
N LEU A 9 9.31 16.85 33.16
CA LEU A 9 10.28 16.50 32.10
C LEU A 9 11.16 15.25 32.23
N ALA A 10 11.17 14.42 31.18
CA ALA A 10 12.30 14.37 30.25
C ALA A 10 12.03 13.46 29.04
N LEU A 11 12.10 14.07 27.86
CA LEU A 11 12.49 13.41 26.61
C LEU A 11 13.88 12.79 26.82
N THR A 12 14.03 11.48 26.66
CA THR A 12 15.34 10.87 26.38
C THR A 12 15.20 9.84 25.26
N THR A 13 15.50 10.33 24.07
CA THR A 13 16.09 9.55 22.98
C THR A 13 17.15 8.58 23.53
N PHE A 14 16.96 7.27 23.38
CA PHE A 14 18.06 6.32 23.46
C PHE A 14 18.49 5.95 22.04
N ALA A 15 19.72 6.36 21.77
CA ALA A 15 20.44 6.21 20.54
C ALA A 15 20.56 4.75 20.11
N LEU A 16 20.54 4.54 18.80
CA LEU A 16 21.16 3.38 18.16
C LEU A 16 22.65 3.39 18.50
N SER A 17 23.03 2.64 19.52
CA SER A 17 24.42 2.27 19.77
C SER A 17 24.65 0.89 19.17
N ALA A 18 24.92 0.86 17.86
CA ALA A 18 25.70 -0.22 17.30
C ALA A 18 27.13 -0.05 17.81
N CYS A 19 27.69 -1.07 18.47
CA CYS A 19 29.08 -1.49 18.26
C CYS A 19 29.34 -2.80 19.00
N VAL A 20 29.47 -3.83 18.16
CA VAL A 20 30.06 -5.15 18.32
C VAL A 20 31.30 -5.16 19.21
N SER A 21 31.39 -6.14 20.10
CA SER A 21 32.56 -7.04 20.20
C SER A 21 32.41 -8.08 21.32
N THR A 22 32.29 -9.35 20.93
CA THR A 22 33.02 -10.46 21.57
C THR A 22 33.04 -11.65 20.62
N THR A 23 34.23 -11.94 20.12
CA THR A 23 34.64 -13.22 19.53
C THR A 23 34.60 -14.31 20.60
N GLY A 24 33.93 -15.44 20.32
CA GLY A 24 33.97 -16.61 21.19
C GLY A 24 33.09 -17.74 20.68
N THR A 25 33.72 -18.73 20.03
CA THR A 25 33.21 -20.08 19.75
C THR A 25 31.91 -20.23 18.95
N ASN A 26 32.04 -20.77 17.74
CA ASN A 26 30.98 -21.41 16.97
C ASN A 26 30.40 -22.61 17.75
N ASN A 27 29.46 -22.34 18.64
CA ASN A 27 28.37 -23.27 18.87
C ASN A 27 27.18 -22.71 18.10
N ALA A 28 26.65 -23.49 17.16
CA ALA A 28 25.39 -23.15 16.50
C ALA A 28 24.31 -23.09 17.59
N THR A 29 24.11 -21.91 18.13
CA THR A 29 23.05 -21.62 19.08
C THR A 29 21.74 -21.83 18.33
N PRO A 30 20.81 -22.65 18.83
CA PRO A 30 19.48 -22.70 18.25
C PRO A 30 18.93 -21.28 18.27
N ASN A 31 18.28 -20.88 17.16
CA ASN A 31 17.72 -19.57 16.89
C ASN A 31 16.55 -19.26 17.85
N VAL A 32 16.75 -19.36 19.16
CA VAL A 32 15.69 -19.25 20.16
C VAL A 32 15.82 -17.92 20.87
N TYR A 33 14.86 -17.04 20.65
CA TYR A 33 14.73 -15.77 21.36
C TYR A 33 13.80 -15.95 22.55
N SER A 34 14.32 -15.78 23.76
CA SER A 34 13.53 -15.83 24.97
C SER A 34 13.08 -14.44 25.39
N THR A 35 11.79 -14.24 25.62
CA THR A 35 11.25 -13.02 26.23
C THR A 35 10.36 -13.37 27.41
N THR A 36 10.28 -12.49 28.41
CA THR A 36 9.46 -12.72 29.61
C THR A 36 8.25 -11.80 29.57
N GLN A 37 7.07 -12.37 29.37
CA GLN A 37 5.80 -11.65 29.46
C GLN A 37 5.00 -12.20 30.64
N GLY A 38 4.62 -11.33 31.59
CA GLY A 38 3.83 -11.73 32.76
C GLY A 38 4.51 -12.72 33.71
N GLY A 39 5.85 -12.81 33.71
CA GLY A 39 6.62 -13.73 34.57
C GLY A 39 6.83 -15.13 34.00
N GLN A 40 6.32 -15.43 32.80
CA GLN A 40 6.65 -16.64 32.05
C GLN A 40 7.67 -16.33 30.95
N THR A 41 8.72 -17.14 30.90
CA THR A 41 9.70 -17.11 29.80
C THR A 41 9.11 -17.84 28.60
N VAL A 42 8.88 -17.10 27.52
CA VAL A 42 8.46 -17.64 26.22
C VAL A 42 9.69 -17.76 25.34
N ASN A 43 10.00 -18.98 24.92
CA ASN A 43 11.06 -19.28 23.97
C ASN A 43 10.47 -19.30 22.57
N ILE A 44 10.88 -18.36 21.72
CA ILE A 44 10.48 -18.30 20.31
C ILE A 44 11.61 -18.90 19.50
N ASP A 45 11.42 -20.11 18.99
CA ASP A 45 12.32 -20.68 17.99
C ASP A 45 12.08 -19.97 16.64
N VAL A 46 13.06 -19.19 16.20
CA VAL A 46 13.04 -18.41 14.97
C VAL A 46 13.67 -19.15 13.79
N SER A 47 14.08 -20.41 13.96
CA SER A 47 14.45 -21.25 12.82
C SER A 47 13.26 -21.43 11.85
N GLU A 48 12.03 -21.46 12.37
CA GLU A 48 10.79 -21.47 11.56
C GLU A 48 10.38 -20.07 11.04
N LEU A 49 10.95 -18.97 11.58
CA LEU A 49 10.69 -17.61 11.06
C LEU A 49 11.41 -17.33 9.74
N GLY A 50 12.47 -18.07 9.41
CA GLY A 50 13.17 -17.92 8.12
C GLY A 50 12.23 -18.13 6.94
N ASP A 51 11.37 -19.15 7.05
CA ASP A 51 10.33 -19.44 6.07
C ASP A 51 9.22 -18.38 6.08
N LEU A 52 8.88 -17.82 7.25
CA LEU A 52 7.89 -16.73 7.35
C LEU A 52 8.38 -15.41 6.76
N GLN A 53 9.66 -15.05 6.98
CA GLN A 53 10.26 -13.88 6.34
C GLN A 53 10.33 -14.05 4.83
N GLY A 54 10.70 -15.25 4.36
CA GLY A 54 10.69 -15.59 2.93
C GLY A 54 9.28 -15.53 2.32
N ALA A 55 8.29 -16.12 2.98
CA ALA A 55 6.89 -16.08 2.56
C ALA A 55 6.34 -14.64 2.53
N PHE A 56 6.66 -13.83 3.55
CA PHE A 56 6.29 -12.42 3.59
C PHE A 56 6.91 -11.63 2.44
N ASN A 57 8.22 -11.77 2.22
CA ASN A 57 8.92 -11.09 1.14
C ASN A 57 8.38 -11.50 -0.23
N ASN A 58 8.06 -12.79 -0.41
CA ASN A 58 7.45 -13.30 -1.63
C ASN A 58 6.05 -12.72 -1.85
N ALA A 59 5.19 -12.74 -0.84
CA ALA A 59 3.84 -12.17 -0.91
C ALA A 59 3.89 -10.66 -1.21
N LEU A 60 4.81 -9.93 -0.57
CA LEU A 60 5.02 -8.51 -0.83
C LEU A 60 5.51 -8.26 -2.25
N SER A 61 6.48 -9.04 -2.72
CA SER A 61 7.03 -8.93 -4.07
C SER A 61 5.97 -9.21 -5.14
N GLN A 62 5.11 -10.21 -4.92
CA GLN A 62 3.96 -10.50 -5.79
C GLN A 62 2.96 -9.34 -5.81
N ALA A 63 2.60 -8.79 -4.65
CA ALA A 63 1.71 -7.63 -4.57
C ALA A 63 2.30 -6.39 -5.28
N VAL A 64 3.61 -6.16 -5.13
CA VAL A 64 4.33 -5.09 -5.84
C VAL A 64 4.37 -5.35 -7.35
N GLY A 65 4.48 -6.61 -7.77
CA GLY A 65 4.40 -7.04 -9.16
C GLY A 65 3.04 -6.67 -9.77
N GLU A 66 1.95 -7.02 -9.11
CA GLU A 66 0.59 -6.70 -9.55
C GLU A 66 0.37 -5.17 -9.63
N LEU A 67 0.92 -4.39 -8.71
CA LEU A 67 0.88 -2.91 -8.76
C LEU A 67 1.60 -2.31 -9.98
N LYS A 68 2.49 -3.04 -10.63
CA LYS A 68 3.25 -2.60 -11.82
C LYS A 68 2.73 -3.22 -13.12
N LYS A 69 1.79 -4.15 -13.03
CA LYS A 69 1.29 -4.91 -14.17
C LYS A 69 0.50 -4.01 -15.13
N PRO A 70 0.86 -3.96 -16.42
CA PRO A 70 0.06 -3.28 -17.42
C PRO A 70 -1.22 -4.08 -17.69
N THR A 71 -2.33 -3.37 -17.86
CA THR A 71 -3.63 -3.92 -18.25
C THR A 71 -4.18 -3.10 -19.42
N ILE A 72 -4.57 -3.78 -20.49
CA ILE A 72 -5.16 -3.14 -21.66
C ILE A 72 -6.66 -3.07 -21.44
N LEU A 73 -7.21 -1.86 -21.47
CA LEU A 73 -8.63 -1.56 -21.51
C LEU A 73 -9.03 -1.40 -22.97
N THR A 74 -9.96 -2.23 -23.40
CA THR A 74 -10.58 -2.13 -24.73
C THR A 74 -12.06 -1.84 -24.58
N ASN A 75 -12.67 -1.26 -25.62
CA ASN A 75 -14.12 -1.01 -25.68
C ASN A 75 -14.61 -0.15 -24.50
N ILE A 76 -13.90 0.94 -24.20
CA ILE A 76 -14.39 1.97 -23.27
C ILE A 76 -15.61 2.63 -23.90
N THR A 77 -16.75 2.52 -23.22
CA THR A 77 -18.06 2.97 -23.69
C THR A 77 -18.45 4.32 -23.07
N ASN A 78 -18.03 4.55 -21.83
CA ASN A 78 -18.39 5.75 -21.09
C ASN A 78 -17.26 6.19 -20.15
N PHE A 79 -17.19 7.50 -19.93
CA PHE A 79 -16.30 8.12 -18.97
C PHE A 79 -17.11 9.07 -18.07
N THR A 80 -16.96 8.90 -16.75
CA THR A 80 -17.51 9.82 -15.76
C THR A 80 -16.45 10.27 -14.78
N THR A 81 -16.70 11.40 -14.13
CA THR A 81 -15.81 11.91 -13.09
C THR A 81 -16.62 12.50 -11.95
N GLU A 82 -16.13 12.32 -10.73
CA GLU A 82 -16.69 12.96 -9.53
C GLU A 82 -15.54 13.48 -8.66
N ARG A 83 -15.83 14.48 -7.84
CA ARG A 83 -14.87 14.95 -6.83
C ARG A 83 -15.16 14.26 -5.51
N LYS A 84 -14.12 13.72 -4.86
CA LYS A 84 -14.21 13.06 -3.55
C LYS A 84 -13.08 13.49 -2.64
N THR A 85 -13.42 13.68 -1.37
CA THR A 85 -12.44 13.87 -0.30
C THR A 85 -12.12 12.52 0.31
N VAL A 86 -10.85 12.11 0.23
CA VAL A 86 -10.33 10.87 0.81
C VAL A 86 -9.23 11.23 1.78
N GLN A 87 -9.39 10.87 3.06
CA GLN A 87 -8.41 11.15 4.13
C GLN A 87 -8.02 12.64 4.21
N GLY A 88 -8.99 13.54 4.07
CA GLY A 88 -8.78 14.99 4.14
C GLY A 88 -8.19 15.63 2.87
N LYS A 89 -7.95 14.86 1.81
CA LYS A 89 -7.48 15.37 0.52
C LYS A 89 -8.53 15.20 -0.57
N GLU A 90 -8.74 16.26 -1.35
CA GLU A 90 -9.67 16.24 -2.49
C GLU A 90 -8.99 15.58 -3.70
N TYR A 91 -9.75 14.72 -4.37
CA TYR A 91 -9.36 14.02 -5.59
C TYR A 91 -10.48 14.11 -6.62
N ALA A 92 -10.10 14.20 -7.90
CA ALA A 92 -11.00 13.89 -8.98
C ALA A 92 -10.88 12.40 -9.28
N MET A 93 -11.97 11.67 -9.09
CA MET A 93 -12.07 10.26 -9.41
C MET A 93 -12.41 10.13 -10.89
N LEU A 94 -11.71 9.25 -11.60
CA LEU A 94 -11.85 9.03 -13.04
C LEU A 94 -12.43 7.64 -13.25
N TYR A 95 -13.62 7.53 -13.84
CA TYR A 95 -14.31 6.26 -14.07
C TYR A 95 -14.34 5.94 -15.55
N PHE A 96 -13.70 4.85 -15.94
CA PHE A 96 -13.76 4.31 -17.30
C PHE A 96 -14.63 3.05 -17.28
N HIS A 97 -15.75 3.11 -17.98
CA HIS A 97 -16.69 2.00 -18.13
C HIS A 97 -16.39 1.29 -19.44
N THR A 98 -16.30 -0.04 -19.40
CA THR A 98 -16.10 -0.87 -20.58
C THR A 98 -17.38 -1.62 -20.95
N ALA A 99 -17.45 -2.12 -22.18
CA ALA A 99 -18.61 -2.85 -22.69
C ALA A 99 -18.90 -4.19 -21.96
N ASP A 100 -17.92 -4.72 -21.23
CA ASP A 100 -18.03 -5.94 -20.40
C ASP A 100 -18.36 -5.64 -18.93
N ASP A 101 -19.03 -4.51 -18.68
CA ASP A 101 -19.50 -4.05 -17.37
C ASP A 101 -18.40 -3.86 -16.30
N LYS A 102 -17.15 -3.66 -16.72
CA LYS A 102 -16.06 -3.32 -15.80
C LYS A 102 -15.91 -1.81 -15.64
N VAL A 103 -15.49 -1.42 -14.44
CA VAL A 103 -15.24 -0.02 -14.08
C VAL A 103 -13.82 0.11 -13.58
N TYR A 104 -13.01 0.91 -14.27
CA TYR A 104 -11.64 1.22 -13.89
C TYR A 104 -11.58 2.63 -13.30
N ILE A 105 -11.09 2.72 -12.06
CA ILE A 105 -11.17 3.90 -11.20
C ILE A 105 -9.77 4.46 -10.98
N GLY A 106 -9.47 5.57 -11.65
CA GLY A 106 -8.26 6.37 -11.46
C GLY A 106 -8.46 7.53 -10.49
N ARG A 107 -7.36 8.15 -10.07
CA ARG A 107 -7.36 9.38 -9.27
C ARG A 107 -6.49 10.42 -9.95
N ALA A 108 -6.97 11.66 -10.00
CA ALA A 108 -6.22 12.82 -10.43
C ALA A 108 -6.36 13.94 -9.40
N ASN A 109 -5.42 14.88 -9.43
CA ASN A 109 -5.59 16.16 -8.77
C ASN A 109 -6.74 16.92 -9.45
N PRO A 110 -7.76 17.41 -8.72
CA PRO A 110 -8.85 18.17 -9.31
C PRO A 110 -8.39 19.38 -10.13
N ALA A 111 -7.28 20.03 -9.73
CA ALA A 111 -6.73 21.18 -10.43
C ALA A 111 -6.20 20.83 -11.84
N ASP A 112 -5.79 19.58 -12.05
CA ASP A 112 -5.23 19.13 -13.32
C ASP A 112 -6.30 18.67 -14.31
N LEU A 113 -7.57 18.60 -13.89
CA LEU A 113 -8.70 18.10 -14.68
C LEU A 113 -9.48 19.25 -15.32
N THR A 114 -8.93 19.80 -16.39
CA THR A 114 -9.59 20.83 -17.20
C THR A 114 -10.77 20.25 -18.00
N GLN A 115 -11.69 21.12 -18.43
CA GLN A 115 -12.82 20.71 -19.27
C GLN A 115 -12.34 20.05 -20.58
N GLU A 116 -11.28 20.57 -21.19
CA GLU A 116 -10.66 19.98 -22.38
C GLU A 116 -10.19 18.54 -22.13
N LYS A 117 -9.53 18.26 -20.99
CA LYS A 117 -9.14 16.89 -20.62
C LYS A 117 -10.34 15.99 -20.41
N ILE A 118 -11.39 16.47 -19.75
CA ILE A 118 -12.64 15.72 -19.56
C ILE A 118 -13.24 15.36 -20.91
N ASP A 119 -13.33 16.30 -21.84
CA ASP A 119 -13.92 16.08 -23.16
C ASP A 119 -13.04 15.18 -24.04
N ARG A 120 -11.73 15.18 -23.83
CA ARG A 120 -10.84 14.17 -24.40
C ARG A 120 -11.09 12.78 -23.81
N PHE A 121 -11.23 12.64 -22.49
CA PHE A 121 -11.50 11.36 -21.85
C PHE A 121 -12.82 10.73 -22.28
N LYS A 122 -13.86 11.55 -22.55
CA LYS A 122 -15.14 11.06 -23.13
C LYS A 122 -15.00 10.41 -24.50
N LYS A 123 -13.93 10.70 -25.25
CA LYS A 123 -13.69 10.13 -26.57
C LYS A 123 -12.87 8.85 -26.54
N VAL A 124 -12.20 8.57 -25.42
CA VAL A 124 -11.33 7.40 -25.25
C VAL A 124 -12.11 6.10 -25.50
N LYS A 125 -11.57 5.24 -26.37
CA LYS A 125 -12.07 3.90 -26.71
C LYS A 125 -11.23 2.77 -26.14
N GLY A 126 -10.00 3.06 -25.76
CA GLY A 126 -9.10 2.12 -25.10
C GLY A 126 -7.99 2.82 -24.34
N ALA A 127 -7.35 2.12 -23.41
CA ALA A 127 -6.22 2.65 -22.69
C ALA A 127 -5.30 1.54 -22.17
N THR A 128 -4.02 1.85 -21.95
CA THR A 128 -3.14 1.01 -21.14
C THR A 128 -3.06 1.60 -19.74
N VAL A 129 -3.53 0.85 -18.74
CA VAL A 129 -3.44 1.24 -17.33
C VAL A 129 -2.42 0.39 -16.59
N ILE A 130 -1.92 0.90 -15.47
CA ILE A 130 -0.98 0.19 -14.61
C ILE A 130 -1.60 -0.09 -13.26
N GLY A 131 -1.42 -1.32 -12.77
CA GLY A 131 -1.81 -1.72 -11.42
C GLY A 131 -3.31 -1.73 -11.22
N ALA A 132 -4.04 -2.40 -12.12
CA ALA A 132 -5.48 -2.61 -11.99
C ALA A 132 -5.76 -3.66 -10.92
N ILE A 133 -6.22 -3.23 -9.75
CA ILE A 133 -6.48 -4.07 -8.58
C ILE A 133 -7.98 -4.11 -8.31
N PRO A 134 -8.60 -5.29 -8.11
CA PRO A 134 -10.01 -5.39 -7.74
C PRO A 134 -10.34 -4.58 -6.47
N ALA A 135 -11.40 -3.80 -6.52
CA ALA A 135 -11.91 -3.08 -5.36
C ALA A 135 -12.65 -4.06 -4.41
N GLN A 136 -12.30 -4.03 -3.13
CA GLN A 136 -12.93 -4.91 -2.15
C GLN A 136 -14.44 -4.64 -2.04
N GLY A 137 -15.23 -5.71 -2.10
CA GLY A 137 -16.69 -5.65 -1.99
C GLY A 137 -17.41 -5.07 -3.22
N GLN A 138 -16.70 -4.79 -4.31
CA GLN A 138 -17.28 -4.27 -5.56
C GLN A 138 -16.86 -5.16 -6.74
N PRO A 139 -17.70 -6.15 -7.11
CA PRO A 139 -17.48 -6.94 -8.31
C PRO A 139 -17.29 -6.03 -9.54
N ASN A 140 -16.38 -6.41 -10.44
CA ASN A 140 -16.07 -5.68 -11.69
C ASN A 140 -15.49 -4.27 -11.53
N HIS A 141 -15.19 -3.83 -10.31
CA HIS A 141 -14.54 -2.54 -10.07
C HIS A 141 -13.05 -2.75 -9.83
N PHE A 142 -12.23 -1.93 -10.48
CA PHE A 142 -10.78 -2.00 -10.39
C PHE A 142 -10.22 -0.62 -10.08
N VAL A 143 -9.40 -0.50 -9.05
CA VAL A 143 -8.61 0.71 -8.81
C VAL A 143 -7.35 0.63 -9.65
N ILE A 144 -7.02 1.70 -10.36
CA ILE A 144 -5.81 1.80 -11.18
C ILE A 144 -4.83 2.78 -10.54
N ARG A 145 -3.54 2.48 -10.66
CA ARG A 145 -2.48 3.37 -10.17
C ARG A 145 -2.20 4.50 -11.14
N ASP A 146 -2.16 4.20 -12.42
CA ASP A 146 -1.72 5.12 -13.47
C ASP A 146 -2.32 4.77 -14.84
N ILE A 147 -2.35 5.73 -15.75
CA ILE A 147 -2.81 5.56 -17.14
C ILE A 147 -1.69 6.06 -18.06
N LYS A 148 -1.23 5.20 -18.98
CA LYS A 148 -0.10 5.52 -19.87
C LYS A 148 -0.54 5.96 -21.25
N ASP A 149 -1.27 5.09 -21.93
CA ASP A 149 -1.58 5.24 -23.35
C ASP A 149 -3.08 5.32 -23.52
N PHE A 150 -3.55 6.26 -24.34
CA PHE A 150 -4.96 6.40 -24.70
C PHE A 150 -5.16 6.11 -26.18
N VAL A 151 -6.24 5.42 -26.49
CA VAL A 151 -6.79 5.21 -27.83
C VAL A 151 -8.09 6.00 -27.89
N TYR A 152 -8.22 6.92 -28.85
CA TYR A 152 -9.36 7.81 -29.04
C TYR A 152 -10.21 7.42 -30.25
#